data_AF-A0A1I2UIN3-F1
#
_entry.id   AF-A0A1I2UIN3-F1
#
_cell.length_a   1.000
_cell.length_b   1.000
_cell.length_c   1.000
_cell.angle_alpha   90.00
_cell.angle_beta   90.00
_cell.angle_gamma   90.00
#
_symmetry.space_group_name_H-M   'P 1'
#
loop_
_entity.id
_entity.type
_entity.pdbx_description
1 polymer ?
#
loop_
_entity_poly.entity_id
_entity_poly.type
_entity_poly.pdbx_seq_one_letter_code
_entity_poly.pdbx_strand_id
1 'polypeptide(L)' 'MLTDQEKMNNAMKMMLFHEESMAKKYADLAQQITDPKLQQMLQGMEMSARNHYGTLSRKMTSLGIV' A
#
# COMPACT_ATOMS: atom_id res chain seq x y z
N MET A 1 26.46 11.20 1.53
CA MET A 1 25.16 11.63 2.10
C MET A 1 24.13 11.44 1.00
N LEU A 2 22.98 10.84 1.30
CA LEU A 2 21.88 10.76 0.34
C LEU A 2 21.38 12.18 0.04
N THR A 3 21.15 12.47 -1.23
CA THR A 3 20.47 13.69 -1.67
C THR A 3 19.04 13.71 -1.14
N ASP A 4 18.42 14.89 -1.06
CA ASP A 4 17.05 14.99 -0.58
C ASP A 4 16.06 14.25 -1.49
N GLN A 5 16.37 14.16 -2.79
CA GLN A 5 15.64 13.34 -3.73
C GLN A 5 15.76 11.84 -3.43
N GLU A 6 16.96 11.33 -3.11
CA GLU A 6 17.14 9.92 -2.74
C GLU A 6 16.47 9.57 -1.40
N LYS A 7 16.48 10.48 -0.42
CA LYS A 7 15.73 10.30 0.83
C LYS A 7 14.22 10.23 0.56
N MET A 8 13.72 11.09 -0.32
CA MET A 8 12.32 11.12 -0.71
C MET A 8 11.94 9.86 -1.50
N ASN A 9 12.79 9.38 -2.41
CA ASN A 9 12.59 8.11 -3.12
C ASN A 9 12.53 6.94 -2.14
N ASN A 10 13.46 6.87 -1.19
CA ASN A 10 13.48 5.79 -0.20
C ASN A 10 12.26 5.83 0.72
N ALA A 11 11.86 7.02 1.20
CA ALA A 11 10.66 7.17 2.02
C ALA A 11 9.40 6.72 1.26
N MET A 12 9.25 7.13 -0.01
CA MET A 12 8.09 6.76 -0.81
C MET A 12 8.10 5.27 -1.20
N LYS A 13 9.26 4.67 -1.49
CA LYS A 13 9.39 3.22 -1.69
C LYS A 13 9.01 2.44 -0.43
N MET A 14 9.42 2.91 0.75
CA MET A 14 8.99 2.29 2.01
C MET A 14 7.48 2.41 2.23
N MET A 15 6.87 3.56 1.91
CA MET A 15 5.41 3.72 1.98
C MET A 15 4.69 2.78 1.00
N LEU A 16 5.14 2.66 -0.25
CA LEU A 16 4.58 1.70 -1.22
C LEU A 16 4.66 0.26 -0.71
N PHE A 17 5.83 -0.14 -0.21
CA PHE A 17 6.02 -1.48 0.33
C PHE A 17 5.12 -1.73 1.55
N HIS A 18 4.91 -0.72 2.39
CA HIS A 18 4.01 -0.81 3.54
C HIS A 18 2.55 -1.01 3.10
N GLU A 19 2.08 -0.21 2.14
CA GLU A 19 0.72 -0.31 1.59
C GLU A 19 0.47 -1.68 0.94
N GLU A 20 1.43 -2.18 0.16
CA GLU A 20 1.36 -3.51 -0.45
C GLU A 20 1.36 -4.63 0.61
N SER A 21 2.20 -4.51 1.64
CA SER A 21 2.23 -5.45 2.76
C SER A 21 0.92 -5.44 3.54
N MET A 22 0.31 -4.27 3.76
CA MET A 22 -0.99 -4.14 4.42
C MET A 22 -2.10 -4.78 3.59
N ALA A 23 -2.16 -4.50 2.29
CA ALA A 23 -3.14 -5.13 1.39
C ALA A 23 -3.04 -6.66 1.44
N LYS A 24 -1.82 -7.21 1.42
CA LYS A 24 -1.60 -8.65 1.55
C LYS A 24 -2.05 -9.20 2.91
N LYS A 25 -1.75 -8.51 4.01
CA LYS A 25 -2.23 -8.89 5.35
C LYS A 25 -3.75 -8.89 5.45
N TYR A 26 -4.42 -7.90 4.88
CA TYR A 26 -5.89 -7.87 4.87
C TYR A 26 -6.48 -9.03 4.06
N ALA A 27 -5.86 -9.38 2.94
CA ALA A 27 -6.26 -10.55 2.14
C ALA A 27 -6.05 -11.87 2.92
N ASP A 28 -4.90 -12.05 3.56
CA ASP A 28 -4.59 -13.24 4.37
C ASP A 28 -5.55 -13.37 5.56
N LEU A 29 -5.85 -12.25 6.24
CA LEU A 29 -6.84 -12.21 7.32
C LEU A 29 -8.25 -12.51 6.82
N ALA A 30 -8.63 -12.00 5.64
CA ALA A 30 -9.95 -12.26 5.07
C ALA A 30 -10.13 -13.75 4.73
N GLN A 31 -9.06 -14.48 4.43
CA GLN A 31 -9.11 -15.92 4.20
C GLN A 31 -9.23 -16.73 5.50
N GLN A 32 -8.66 -16.24 6.61
CA GLN A 32 -8.68 -16.93 7.90
C GLN A 32 -9.95 -16.63 8.71
N ILE A 33 -10.63 -15.50 8.45
CA ILE A 33 -11.86 -15.13 9.15
C ILE A 33 -13.08 -15.71 8.45
N THR A 34 -13.91 -16.41 9.23
CA THR A 34 -15.18 -17.00 8.78
C THR A 34 -16.37 -16.07 8.95
N ASP A 35 -16.21 -14.96 9.68
CA ASP A 35 -17.27 -13.96 9.88
C ASP A 35 -17.45 -13.13 8.59
N PRO A 36 -18.62 -13.19 7.94
CA PRO A 36 -18.86 -12.56 6.65
C PRO A 36 -18.79 -11.03 6.70
N LYS A 37 -19.11 -10.41 7.85
CA LYS A 37 -19.06 -8.95 8.01
C LYS A 37 -17.61 -8.46 8.11
N LEU A 38 -16.78 -9.20 8.84
CA LEU A 38 -15.33 -8.94 8.93
C LEU A 38 -14.64 -9.23 7.59
N GLN A 39 -15.04 -10.26 6.86
CA GLN A 39 -14.53 -10.55 5.52
C GLN A 39 -14.80 -9.41 4.54
N GLN A 40 -16.03 -8.89 4.49
CA GLN A 40 -16.37 -7.75 3.65
C GLN A 40 -15.60 -6.48 4.03
N MET A 41 -15.44 -6.23 5.34
CA MET A 41 -14.65 -5.09 5.82
C MET A 41 -13.19 -5.21 5.38
N LEU A 42 -12.58 -6.39 5.53
CA LEU A 42 -11.18 -6.64 5.14
C LEU A 42 -10.97 -6.54 3.63
N GLN A 43 -11.91 -7.05 2.82
CA GLN A 43 -11.88 -6.85 1.37
C GLN A 43 -11.99 -5.37 0.97
N GLY A 44 -12.84 -4.59 1.67
CA GLY A 44 -12.91 -3.15 1.48
C GLY A 44 -11.59 -2.44 1.83
N MET A 45 -10.95 -2.85 2.92
CA MET A 45 -9.63 -2.33 3.33
C MET A 45 -8.53 -2.71 2.34
N GLU A 46 -8.52 -3.95 1.84
CA GLU A 46 -7.59 -4.42 0.81
C GLU A 46 -7.73 -3.59 -0.48
N MET A 47 -8.95 -3.38 -0.95
CA MET A 47 -9.24 -2.59 -2.14
C MET A 47 -8.82 -1.12 -1.94
N SER A 48 -9.06 -0.57 -0.75
CA SER A 48 -8.62 0.79 -0.40
C SER A 48 -7.10 0.92 -0.39
N ALA A 49 -6.38 -0.03 0.21
CA ALA A 49 -4.91 -0.04 0.23
C ALA A 49 -4.32 -0.16 -1.20
N ARG A 50 -4.91 -1.00 -2.06
CA ARG A 50 -4.53 -1.10 -3.48
C ARG A 50 -4.77 0.19 -4.26
N ASN A 51 -5.90 0.85 -4.03
CA ASN A 51 -6.18 2.16 -4.63
C ASN A 51 -5.20 3.23 -4.14
N HIS A 52 -4.84 3.20 -2.85
CA HIS A 52 -3.88 4.11 -2.28
C HIS A 52 -2.48 3.87 -2.88
N TYR A 53 -2.05 2.62 -2.99
CA TYR A 53 -0.83 2.23 -3.70
C TYR A 53 -0.79 2.76 -5.13
N GLY A 54 -1.85 2.55 -5.92
CA GLY A 54 -1.91 3.04 -7.30
C GLY A 54 -1.82 4.56 -7.40
N THR A 55 -2.44 5.27 -6.45
CA THR A 55 -2.37 6.74 -6.36
C THR A 55 -0.97 7.22 -5.97
N LEU A 56 -0.36 6.57 -4.97
CA LEU A 56 0.98 6.89 -4.47
C LEU A 56 2.04 6.62 -5.54
N SER A 57 1.94 5.47 -6.23
CA SER A 57 2.80 5.09 -7.35
C SER A 57 2.72 6.11 -8.48
N ARG A 58 1.51 6.52 -8.87
CA ARG A 58 1.32 7.56 -9.90
C ARG A 58 1.90 8.92 -9.49
N LYS A 59 1.75 9.30 -8.21
CA LYS A 59 2.38 10.51 -7.66
C LYS A 59 3.91 10.41 -7.66
N MET A 60 4.48 9.26 -7.31
CA MET A 60 5.93 9.02 -7.40
C MET A 60 6.44 9.21 -8.83
N THR A 61 5.77 8.60 -9.82
CA THR A 61 6.12 8.80 -11.23
C THR A 61 6.05 10.28 -11.64
N SER A 62 5.02 11.00 -11.19
CA SER A 62 4.87 12.45 -11.46
C SER A 62 5.96 13.30 -10.81
N LEU A 63 6.56 12.85 -9.72
CA LEU A 63 7.64 13.55 -9.01
C LEU A 63 9.03 13.17 -9.54
N GLY A 64 9.12 12.34 -10.59
CA GLY A 64 10.39 11.83 -11.11
C GLY A 64 11.07 10.85 -10.15
N ILE A 65 10.28 10.22 -9.28
CA ILE A 65 10.73 9.26 -8.28
C ILE A 65 10.62 7.86 -8.91
N VAL A 66 11.77 7.21 -9.09
CA VAL A 66 11.95 5.89 -9.73
C VAL A 66 12.48 4.89 -8.71
#